data_AF-A0A178B6F1-F1
#
_entry.id   AF-A0A178B6F1-F1
#
_cell.length_a   1.000
_cell.length_b   1.000
_cell.length_c   1.000
_cell.angle_alpha   90.00
_cell.angle_beta   90.00
_cell.angle_gamma   90.00
#
_symmetry.space_group_name_H-M   'P 1'
#
loop_
_entity.id
_entity.type
_entity.pdbx_description
1 polymer ?
#
loop_
_entity_poly.entity_id
_entity_poly.type
_entity_poly.pdbx_seq_one_letter_code
_entity_poly.pdbx_strand_id
1 'polypeptide(L)'
;FEYHKHPTMPSTLLFSNETPPPTDDFSTLPLSAHTIFYLVVTTPHTDTYTLHGPVTSFSHLLPFITSIVSNSPSAIDKLAELSCTTDVWGDRTPNKEFDERGFTLFVVPGQRGTYILLEILREEGKQDVFEILPGSVYTVTAHGPLSHTPNHRVHTGQAKGSKLVGSFATRGKAKEAAEKAMEEMVKGEEGVKRSDHWGRSRKGARVGGGLLMAMNSQARWEVRVGYDEEVMRRVREGAEMRGEKVAWRV
;
A
#
# COMPACT_ATOMS: atom_id res chain seq x y z
N PHE A 1 -12.95 -43.58 -33.09
CA PHE A 1 -12.49 -42.60 -32.10
C PHE A 1 -12.94 -41.22 -32.57
N GLU A 2 -14.11 -40.78 -32.10
CA GLU A 2 -14.64 -39.46 -32.42
C GLU A 2 -13.97 -38.40 -31.52
N TYR A 3 -13.33 -37.42 -32.14
CA TYR A 3 -12.76 -36.27 -31.45
C TYR A 3 -13.89 -35.31 -31.06
N HIS A 4 -14.19 -35.20 -29.77
CA HIS A 4 -15.03 -34.13 -29.24
C HIS A 4 -14.33 -32.78 -29.41
N LYS A 5 -14.86 -31.95 -30.30
CA LYS A 5 -14.49 -30.53 -30.43
C LYS A 5 -14.93 -29.79 -29.17
N HIS A 6 -13.97 -29.40 -28.33
CA HIS A 6 -14.25 -28.47 -27.25
C HIS A 6 -14.66 -27.10 -27.85
N PRO A 7 -15.73 -26.48 -27.35
CA PRO A 7 -16.11 -25.15 -27.79
C PRO A 7 -15.06 -24.14 -27.33
N THR A 8 -14.33 -23.58 -28.28
CA THR A 8 -13.43 -22.44 -28.07
C THR A 8 -14.29 -21.24 -27.67
N MET A 9 -14.34 -20.92 -26.38
CA MET A 9 -14.92 -19.67 -25.91
C MET A 9 -14.05 -18.51 -26.42
N PRO A 10 -14.60 -17.56 -27.19
CA PRO A 10 -13.87 -16.34 -27.52
C PRO A 10 -13.77 -15.50 -26.25
N SER A 11 -12.67 -15.69 -25.49
CA SER A 11 -12.34 -14.85 -24.34
C SER A 11 -11.68 -13.56 -24.81
N THR A 12 -12.39 -12.80 -25.64
CA THR A 12 -12.01 -11.44 -26.03
C THR A 12 -12.57 -10.50 -24.97
N LEU A 13 -11.97 -10.51 -23.78
CA LEU A 13 -12.15 -9.40 -22.86
C LEU A 13 -11.54 -8.18 -23.54
N LEU A 14 -12.40 -7.35 -24.12
CA LEU A 14 -12.04 -6.04 -24.65
C LEU A 14 -11.55 -5.21 -23.46
N PHE A 15 -10.24 -5.16 -23.27
CA PHE A 15 -9.59 -4.22 -22.35
C PHE A 15 -9.85 -2.81 -22.89
N SER A 16 -10.93 -2.19 -22.40
CA SER A 16 -11.37 -0.86 -22.80
C SER A 16 -10.37 0.19 -22.31
N ASN A 17 -9.80 0.96 -23.24
CA ASN A 17 -9.08 2.23 -23.02
C ASN A 17 -8.17 2.26 -21.78
N GLU A 18 -7.10 1.48 -21.81
CA GLU A 18 -6.04 1.57 -20.81
C GLU A 18 -5.41 2.97 -20.89
N THR A 19 -5.55 3.74 -19.82
CA THR A 19 -4.75 4.95 -19.64
C THR A 19 -3.28 4.51 -19.67
N PRO A 20 -2.41 5.17 -20.46
CA PRO A 20 -1.01 4.78 -20.52
C PRO A 20 -0.42 4.78 -19.10
N PRO A 21 0.55 3.89 -18.80
CA PRO A 21 1.20 3.89 -17.51
C PRO A 21 1.81 5.28 -17.24
N PRO A 22 1.78 5.75 -15.98
CA PRO A 22 2.48 6.97 -15.63
C PRO A 22 3.99 6.82 -15.88
N THR A 23 4.70 7.93 -15.95
CA THR A 23 6.17 7.92 -15.98
C THR A 23 6.70 7.64 -14.58
N ASP A 24 7.85 6.95 -14.49
CA ASP A 24 8.58 6.84 -13.23
C ASP A 24 8.91 8.22 -12.64
N ASP A 25 8.96 8.29 -11.31
CA ASP A 25 9.42 9.46 -10.56
C ASP A 25 10.43 9.02 -9.49
N PHE A 26 11.71 9.18 -9.80
CA PHE A 26 12.82 8.86 -8.91
C PHE A 26 13.30 10.07 -8.10
N SER A 27 12.52 11.15 -8.06
CA SER A 27 12.82 12.25 -7.15
C SER A 27 12.85 11.74 -5.71
N THR A 28 13.78 12.28 -4.93
CA THR A 28 13.84 12.02 -3.49
C THR A 28 13.46 13.29 -2.75
N LEU A 29 12.40 13.20 -1.95
CA LEU A 29 12.07 14.29 -1.03
C LEU A 29 13.13 14.38 0.09
N PRO A 30 13.37 15.56 0.68
CA PRO A 30 14.24 15.68 1.85
C PRO A 30 13.72 14.82 3.01
N LEU A 31 14.63 14.30 3.84
CA LEU A 31 14.26 13.59 5.06
C LEU A 31 14.13 14.59 6.21
N SER A 32 13.04 14.48 6.95
CA SER A 32 12.87 15.17 8.23
C SER A 32 13.15 14.21 9.38
N ALA A 33 13.36 14.76 10.58
CA ALA A 33 13.42 13.93 11.77
C ALA A 33 12.10 13.17 11.94
N HIS A 34 12.17 11.89 12.32
CA HIS A 34 11.00 11.04 12.55
C HIS A 34 10.15 10.78 11.29
N THR A 35 10.77 10.66 10.12
CA THR A 35 10.09 10.21 8.90
C THR A 35 9.68 8.73 9.02
N ILE A 36 8.44 8.44 8.65
CA ILE A 36 7.89 7.08 8.55
C ILE A 36 7.63 6.77 7.08
N PHE A 37 8.07 5.60 6.63
CA PHE A 37 7.93 5.15 5.25
C PHE A 37 6.82 4.11 5.12
N TYR A 38 6.18 4.15 3.95
CA TYR A 38 5.26 3.14 3.48
C TYR A 38 5.56 2.82 2.02
N LEU A 39 5.32 1.58 1.63
CA LEU A 39 5.24 1.17 0.23
C LEU A 39 3.79 0.91 -0.12
N VAL A 40 3.25 1.70 -1.04
CA VAL A 40 1.99 1.44 -1.70
C VAL A 40 2.26 0.61 -2.95
N VAL A 41 1.49 -0.46 -3.11
CA VAL A 41 1.49 -1.29 -4.32
C VAL A 41 0.10 -1.20 -4.92
N THR A 42 0.03 -0.62 -6.13
CA THR A 42 -1.23 -0.44 -6.85
C THR A 42 -1.18 -1.23 -8.15
N THR A 43 -2.22 -2.03 -8.41
CA THR A 43 -2.36 -2.78 -9.66
C THR A 43 -3.66 -2.37 -10.35
N PRO A 44 -3.61 -1.35 -11.25
CA PRO A 44 -4.83 -0.78 -11.83
C PRO A 44 -5.71 -1.79 -12.55
N HIS A 45 -5.10 -2.78 -13.19
CA HIS A 45 -5.79 -3.82 -13.96
C HIS A 45 -6.58 -4.83 -13.10
N THR A 46 -6.20 -5.03 -11.83
CA THR A 46 -6.98 -5.82 -10.85
C THR A 46 -7.62 -4.96 -9.76
N ASP A 47 -7.59 -3.64 -9.93
CA ASP A 47 -8.09 -2.66 -8.98
C ASP A 47 -7.61 -2.88 -7.53
N THR A 48 -6.35 -3.32 -7.36
CA THR A 48 -5.82 -3.62 -6.02
C THR A 48 -4.98 -2.47 -5.50
N TYR A 49 -5.08 -2.23 -4.19
CA TYR A 49 -4.25 -1.31 -3.42
C TYR A 49 -3.81 -2.01 -2.14
N THR A 50 -2.50 -2.21 -1.97
CA THR A 50 -1.92 -2.76 -0.74
C THR A 50 -0.89 -1.79 -0.17
N LEU A 51 -0.81 -1.74 1.16
CA LEU A 51 0.08 -0.86 1.89
C LEU A 51 1.02 -1.71 2.76
N HIS A 52 2.32 -1.47 2.64
CA HIS A 52 3.36 -2.03 3.50
C HIS A 52 3.99 -0.92 4.33
N GLY A 53 4.32 -1.20 5.59
CA GLY A 53 4.69 -0.21 6.59
C GLY A 53 3.63 -0.15 7.69
N PRO A 54 3.76 0.77 8.66
CA PRO A 54 4.79 1.79 8.80
C PRO A 54 6.18 1.25 9.17
N VAL A 55 7.25 1.85 8.63
CA VAL A 55 8.65 1.55 9.02
C VAL A 55 9.48 2.83 9.14
N THR A 56 10.55 2.79 9.95
CA THR A 56 11.43 3.95 10.20
C THR A 56 12.57 4.10 9.18
N SER A 57 12.79 3.11 8.31
CA SER A 57 13.83 3.12 7.29
C SER A 57 13.30 2.54 5.98
N PHE A 58 13.62 3.19 4.87
CA PHE A 58 13.30 2.71 3.52
C PHE A 58 13.84 1.29 3.26
N SER A 59 15.01 0.95 3.80
CA SER A 59 15.64 -0.36 3.65
C SER A 59 14.72 -1.53 4.05
N HIS A 60 13.81 -1.34 5.02
CA HIS A 60 12.85 -2.37 5.43
C HIS A 60 11.77 -2.67 4.38
N LEU A 61 11.59 -1.80 3.38
CA LEU A 61 10.66 -1.98 2.27
C LEU A 61 11.30 -2.71 1.08
N LEU A 62 12.63 -2.72 0.98
CA LEU A 62 13.36 -3.34 -0.13
C LEU A 62 12.97 -4.81 -0.39
N PRO A 63 12.79 -5.69 0.62
CA PRO A 63 12.37 -7.06 0.35
C PRO A 63 11.04 -7.18 -0.42
N PHE A 64 10.08 -6.29 -0.14
CA PHE A 64 8.80 -6.26 -0.86
C PHE A 64 8.98 -5.74 -2.30
N ILE A 65 9.78 -4.67 -2.45
CA ILE A 65 10.10 -4.09 -3.75
C ILE A 65 10.81 -5.12 -4.64
N THR A 66 11.88 -5.74 -4.14
CA THR A 66 12.64 -6.78 -4.86
C THR A 66 11.76 -7.97 -5.22
N SER A 67 10.88 -8.41 -4.30
CA SER A 67 9.93 -9.50 -4.58
C SER A 67 9.04 -9.18 -5.78
N ILE A 68 8.45 -7.98 -5.81
CA ILE A 68 7.57 -7.57 -6.93
C ILE A 68 8.38 -7.40 -8.22
N VAL A 69 9.50 -6.69 -8.16
CA VAL A 69 10.38 -6.38 -9.29
C VAL A 69 10.99 -7.64 -9.92
N SER A 70 11.25 -8.69 -9.14
CA SER A 70 11.86 -9.94 -9.63
C SER A 70 11.07 -10.63 -10.74
N ASN A 71 9.79 -10.28 -10.92
CA ASN A 71 8.93 -10.81 -11.98
C ASN A 71 9.04 -10.06 -13.31
N SER A 72 9.85 -9.00 -13.40
CA SER A 72 9.97 -8.13 -14.57
C SER A 72 11.44 -7.78 -14.86
N PRO A 73 12.08 -8.38 -15.90
CA PRO A 73 13.49 -8.16 -16.20
C PRO A 73 13.88 -6.69 -16.37
N SER A 74 13.06 -5.90 -17.05
CA SER A 74 13.34 -4.47 -17.22
C SER A 74 13.22 -3.67 -15.92
N ALA A 75 12.36 -4.11 -14.98
CA ALA A 75 12.32 -3.52 -13.65
C ALA A 75 13.53 -3.90 -12.80
N ILE A 76 14.08 -5.12 -12.98
CA ILE A 76 15.31 -5.54 -12.30
C ILE A 76 16.47 -4.63 -12.72
N ASP A 77 16.65 -4.43 -14.03
CA ASP A 77 17.71 -3.57 -14.57
C ASP A 77 17.55 -2.13 -14.07
N LYS A 78 16.31 -1.61 -14.08
CA LYS A 78 15.98 -0.26 -13.59
C LYS A 78 16.28 -0.10 -12.11
N LEU A 79 15.87 -1.07 -11.29
CA LEU A 79 16.14 -1.05 -9.84
C LEU A 79 17.63 -1.15 -9.54
N ALA A 80 18.36 -1.98 -10.30
CA ALA A 80 19.81 -2.10 -10.19
C ALA A 80 20.51 -0.78 -10.54
N GLU A 81 20.07 -0.11 -11.61
CA GLU A 81 20.56 1.22 -11.99
C GLU A 81 20.29 2.27 -10.91
N LEU A 82 19.10 2.28 -10.30
CA LEU A 82 18.80 3.20 -9.20
C LEU A 82 19.65 2.94 -7.95
N SER A 83 19.93 1.68 -7.65
CA SER A 83 20.71 1.28 -6.47
C SER A 83 22.21 1.57 -6.59
N CYS A 84 22.69 1.98 -7.76
CA CYS A 84 24.11 2.25 -7.99
C CYS A 84 24.32 3.61 -8.65
N THR A 85 25.32 4.36 -8.20
CA THR A 85 25.84 5.52 -8.93
C THR A 85 27.15 5.16 -9.61
N THR A 86 27.40 5.75 -10.77
CA THR A 86 28.68 5.62 -11.47
C THR A 86 29.59 6.76 -11.01
N ASP A 87 30.75 6.44 -10.50
CA ASP A 87 31.72 7.45 -10.09
C ASP A 87 32.47 8.07 -11.29
N VAL A 88 33.43 8.97 -11.02
CA VAL A 88 34.20 9.66 -12.06
C VAL A 88 35.12 8.73 -12.86
N TRP A 89 35.34 7.49 -12.39
CA TRP A 89 36.17 6.47 -13.06
C TRP A 89 35.33 5.41 -13.79
N GLY A 90 34.00 5.48 -13.69
CA GLY A 90 33.11 4.48 -14.29
C GLY A 90 32.80 3.30 -13.38
N ASP A 91 33.30 3.30 -12.15
CA ASP A 91 33.04 2.23 -11.19
C ASP A 91 31.65 2.40 -10.57
N ARG A 92 30.93 1.29 -10.40
CA ARG A 92 29.61 1.28 -9.78
C ARG A 92 29.76 1.24 -8.26
N THR A 93 29.21 2.26 -7.59
CA THR A 93 29.17 2.34 -6.13
C THR A 93 27.72 2.37 -5.64
N PRO A 94 27.43 1.88 -4.41
CA PRO A 94 26.07 1.93 -3.86
C PRO A 94 25.52 3.36 -3.78
N ASN A 95 24.30 3.55 -4.26
CA ASN A 95 23.62 4.83 -4.21
C ASN A 95 23.04 5.07 -2.81
N LYS A 96 23.79 5.77 -1.97
CA LYS A 96 23.37 6.10 -0.59
C LYS A 96 22.05 6.86 -0.52
N GLU A 97 21.79 7.73 -1.51
CA GLU A 97 20.55 8.50 -1.54
C GLU A 97 19.34 7.60 -1.76
N PHE A 98 19.46 6.62 -2.66
CA PHE A 98 18.46 5.59 -2.85
C PHE A 98 18.27 4.73 -1.59
N ASP A 99 19.36 4.29 -0.94
CA ASP A 99 19.28 3.44 0.25
C ASP A 99 18.58 4.13 1.44
N GLU A 100 18.74 5.44 1.57
CA GLU A 100 18.14 6.24 2.65
C GLU A 100 16.72 6.71 2.32
N ARG A 101 16.46 7.08 1.05
CA ARG A 101 15.25 7.82 0.65
C ARG A 101 14.32 7.04 -0.28
N GLY A 102 14.84 6.07 -1.01
CA GLY A 102 14.10 5.34 -2.04
C GLY A 102 13.75 6.22 -3.25
N PHE A 103 12.52 6.07 -3.73
CA PHE A 103 11.96 6.77 -4.90
C PHE A 103 10.54 7.22 -4.62
N THR A 104 9.98 8.16 -5.39
CA THR A 104 8.56 8.55 -5.25
C THR A 104 7.64 7.53 -5.92
N LEU A 105 7.85 7.24 -7.21
CA LEU A 105 7.05 6.32 -8.00
C LEU A 105 7.94 5.45 -8.89
N PHE A 106 7.73 4.14 -8.86
CA PHE A 106 8.41 3.16 -9.69
C PHE A 106 7.36 2.29 -10.41
N VAL A 107 7.40 2.33 -11.73
CA VAL A 107 6.48 1.58 -12.60
C VAL A 107 7.14 0.27 -13.01
N VAL A 108 6.52 -0.83 -12.59
CA VAL A 108 6.93 -2.20 -12.94
C VAL A 108 6.08 -2.66 -14.12
N PRO A 109 6.65 -2.77 -15.34
CA PRO A 109 5.90 -3.27 -16.48
C PRO A 109 5.60 -4.77 -16.30
N GLY A 110 4.35 -5.13 -16.57
CA GLY A 110 3.85 -6.50 -16.59
C GLY A 110 3.67 -7.02 -18.02
N GLN A 111 2.97 -8.15 -18.15
CA GLN A 111 2.66 -8.73 -19.46
C GLN A 111 1.40 -8.11 -20.06
N ARG A 112 1.29 -8.09 -21.39
CA ARG A 112 0.07 -7.71 -22.14
C ARG A 112 -0.45 -6.30 -21.78
N GLY A 113 0.44 -5.33 -21.59
CA GLY A 113 0.05 -3.95 -21.27
C GLY A 113 -0.27 -3.68 -19.79
N THR A 114 -0.29 -4.71 -18.94
CA THR A 114 -0.48 -4.54 -17.50
C THR A 114 0.77 -3.93 -16.84
N TYR A 115 0.58 -3.27 -15.70
CA TYR A 115 1.66 -2.72 -14.90
C TYR A 115 1.28 -2.69 -13.40
N ILE A 116 2.31 -2.59 -12.57
CA ILE A 116 2.23 -2.40 -11.11
C ILE A 116 2.92 -1.09 -10.78
N LEU A 117 2.29 -0.29 -9.93
CA LEU A 117 2.87 0.94 -9.39
C LEU A 117 3.39 0.66 -7.98
N LEU A 118 4.65 0.99 -7.74
CA LEU A 118 5.26 1.02 -6.42
C LEU A 118 5.45 2.49 -6.05
N GLU A 119 4.85 2.93 -4.96
CA GLU A 119 4.94 4.32 -4.51
C GLU A 119 5.42 4.37 -3.07
N ILE A 120 6.44 5.18 -2.78
CA ILE A 120 6.91 5.38 -1.41
C ILE A 120 6.22 6.60 -0.83
N LEU A 121 5.32 6.35 0.12
CA LEU A 121 4.72 7.41 0.90
C LEU A 121 5.56 7.69 2.14
N ARG A 122 5.55 8.95 2.56
CA ARG A 122 6.26 9.42 3.75
C ARG A 122 5.31 10.21 4.65
N GLU A 123 5.33 9.90 5.93
CA GLU A 123 4.76 10.77 6.95
C GLU A 123 5.89 11.42 7.75
N GLU A 124 5.86 12.74 7.82
CA GLU A 124 6.88 13.55 8.49
C GLU A 124 6.37 14.06 9.85
N GLY A 125 7.29 14.30 10.78
CA GLY A 125 6.97 14.89 12.08
C GLY A 125 6.13 13.98 13.01
N LYS A 126 6.08 12.68 12.75
CA LYS A 126 5.29 11.70 13.53
C LYS A 126 6.10 11.10 14.68
N GLN A 127 6.62 11.95 15.56
CA GLN A 127 7.50 11.51 16.65
C GLN A 127 6.85 10.42 17.53
N ASP A 128 5.56 10.58 17.89
CA ASP A 128 4.85 9.63 18.74
C ASP A 128 4.70 8.23 18.12
N VAL A 129 4.54 8.16 16.80
CA VAL A 129 4.49 6.88 16.07
C VAL A 129 5.90 6.34 15.86
N PHE A 130 6.86 7.20 15.50
CA PHE A 130 8.25 6.81 15.23
C PHE A 130 8.91 6.15 16.44
N GLU A 131 8.69 6.69 17.64
CA GLU A 131 9.24 6.15 18.89
C GLU A 131 8.64 4.78 19.29
N ILE A 132 7.45 4.45 18.78
CA ILE A 132 6.79 3.17 19.05
C ILE A 132 7.30 2.08 18.09
N LEU A 133 7.69 2.45 16.87
CA LEU A 133 8.13 1.50 15.86
C LEU A 133 9.42 0.77 16.28
N PRO A 134 9.54 -0.55 16.01
CA PRO A 134 8.65 -1.36 15.17
C PRO A 134 7.49 -2.02 15.93
N GLY A 135 7.08 -1.47 17.07
CA GLY A 135 5.86 -1.87 17.77
C GLY A 135 4.58 -1.59 16.97
N SER A 136 3.46 -2.12 17.46
CA SER A 136 2.17 -2.01 16.79
C SER A 136 1.56 -0.63 16.88
N VAL A 137 1.06 -0.14 15.75
CA VAL A 137 0.38 1.16 15.61
C VAL A 137 -0.91 1.00 14.81
N TYR A 138 -1.75 2.03 14.81
CA TYR A 138 -2.97 2.07 14.00
C TYR A 138 -2.68 2.77 12.69
N THR A 139 -3.02 2.14 11.56
CA THR A 139 -2.89 2.74 10.23
C THR A 139 -4.27 2.95 9.63
N VAL A 140 -4.51 4.16 9.13
CA VAL A 140 -5.79 4.56 8.56
C VAL A 140 -5.63 4.74 7.05
N THR A 141 -6.47 4.06 6.28
CA THR A 141 -6.53 4.15 4.81
C THR A 141 -7.94 4.52 4.38
N ALA A 142 -8.03 5.30 3.32
CA ALA A 142 -9.27 5.79 2.74
C ALA A 142 -9.39 5.26 1.31
N HIS A 143 -10.55 4.75 0.92
CA HIS A 143 -10.82 4.15 -0.38
C HIS A 143 -12.14 4.68 -0.95
N GLY A 144 -12.10 5.24 -2.15
CA GLY A 144 -13.27 5.59 -2.94
C GLY A 144 -13.20 6.97 -3.61
N PRO A 145 -14.22 7.35 -4.40
CA PRO A 145 -15.46 6.62 -4.63
C PRO A 145 -15.24 5.30 -5.38
N LEU A 146 -15.81 4.23 -4.85
CA LEU A 146 -15.86 2.91 -5.46
C LEU A 146 -17.16 2.80 -6.25
N SER A 147 -17.07 2.70 -7.58
CA SER A 147 -18.24 2.69 -8.44
C SER A 147 -19.01 1.38 -8.30
N HIS A 148 -20.34 1.49 -8.20
CA HIS A 148 -21.23 0.34 -8.28
C HIS A 148 -21.58 0.10 -9.73
N THR A 149 -21.03 -0.95 -10.35
CA THR A 149 -21.58 -1.46 -11.59
C THR A 149 -22.88 -2.21 -11.30
N PRO A 150 -24.06 -1.76 -11.78
CA PRO A 150 -25.36 -2.31 -11.38
C PRO A 150 -25.54 -3.81 -11.67
N ASN A 151 -24.72 -4.38 -12.56
CA ASN A 151 -24.76 -5.80 -12.94
C ASN A 151 -23.59 -6.65 -12.39
N HIS A 152 -22.62 -6.07 -11.67
CA HIS A 152 -21.50 -6.83 -11.13
C HIS A 152 -21.35 -6.61 -9.63
N ARG A 153 -21.09 -7.72 -8.90
CA ARG A 153 -20.72 -7.71 -7.47
C ARG A 153 -19.31 -7.15 -7.21
N VAL A 154 -18.65 -6.65 -8.25
CA VAL A 154 -17.28 -6.13 -8.18
C VAL A 154 -17.36 -4.62 -8.12
N HIS A 155 -16.79 -4.05 -7.05
CA HIS A 155 -16.58 -2.62 -6.96
C HIS A 155 -15.30 -2.27 -7.72
N THR A 156 -15.31 -1.17 -8.48
CA THR A 156 -14.13 -0.67 -9.20
C THR A 156 -13.74 0.72 -8.71
N GLY A 157 -12.46 1.08 -8.87
CA GLY A 157 -11.92 2.39 -8.50
C GLY A 157 -11.12 2.38 -7.20
N GLN A 158 -10.88 1.23 -6.59
CA GLN A 158 -10.01 1.11 -5.43
C GLN A 158 -8.59 1.57 -5.76
N ALA A 159 -7.98 1.13 -6.86
CA ALA A 159 -6.63 1.54 -7.25
C ALA A 159 -6.49 3.07 -7.41
N LYS A 160 -7.53 3.74 -7.91
CA LYS A 160 -7.51 5.19 -8.18
C LYS A 160 -7.90 6.05 -6.98
N GLY A 161 -8.85 5.59 -6.17
CA GLY A 161 -9.43 6.35 -5.06
C GLY A 161 -8.85 6.01 -3.69
N SER A 162 -7.81 5.17 -3.63
CA SER A 162 -7.18 4.78 -2.36
C SER A 162 -6.06 5.72 -1.97
N LYS A 163 -5.99 6.06 -0.68
CA LYS A 163 -4.90 6.83 -0.10
C LYS A 163 -4.63 6.45 1.35
N LEU A 164 -3.39 6.63 1.78
CA LEU A 164 -3.02 6.64 3.20
C LEU A 164 -3.57 7.92 3.84
N VAL A 165 -4.25 7.78 4.97
CA VAL A 165 -4.64 8.92 5.83
C VAL A 165 -3.54 9.18 6.86
N GLY A 166 -2.94 8.12 7.39
CA GLY A 166 -1.75 8.18 8.24
C GLY A 166 -1.71 7.09 9.30
N SER A 167 -0.65 7.11 10.12
CA SER A 167 -0.53 6.25 11.30
C SER A 167 -0.62 7.01 12.61
N PHE A 168 -1.06 6.29 13.64
CA PHE A 168 -1.42 6.83 14.95
C PHE A 168 -1.03 5.86 16.07
N ALA A 169 -0.45 6.41 17.13
CA ALA A 169 -0.05 5.65 18.33
C ALA A 169 -1.23 5.06 19.12
N THR A 170 -2.43 5.66 19.01
CA THR A 170 -3.59 5.26 19.81
C THR A 170 -4.85 5.10 18.98
N ARG A 171 -5.73 4.20 19.43
CA ARG A 171 -7.03 3.95 18.79
C ARG A 171 -7.90 5.20 18.71
N GLY A 172 -7.86 6.04 19.74
CA GLY A 172 -8.65 7.28 19.80
C GLY A 172 -8.28 8.24 18.67
N LYS A 173 -6.98 8.53 18.51
CA LYS A 173 -6.48 9.37 17.41
C LYS A 173 -6.79 8.77 16.03
N ALA A 174 -6.62 7.45 15.88
CA ALA A 174 -6.94 6.76 14.62
C ALA A 174 -8.44 6.84 14.28
N LYS A 175 -9.32 6.72 15.28
CA LYS A 175 -10.76 6.86 15.12
C LYS A 175 -11.15 8.26 14.69
N GLU A 176 -10.64 9.29 15.37
CA GLU A 176 -10.87 10.68 15.01
C GLU A 176 -10.42 10.99 13.58
N ALA A 177 -9.22 10.54 13.20
CA ALA A 177 -8.71 10.71 11.85
C ALA A 177 -9.55 9.98 10.80
N ALA A 178 -10.05 8.78 11.12
CA ALA A 178 -10.91 8.02 10.23
C ALA A 178 -12.29 8.70 10.03
N GLU A 179 -12.89 9.23 11.09
CA GLU A 179 -14.14 9.99 11.02
C GLU A 179 -13.99 11.25 10.18
N LYS A 180 -12.91 12.01 10.39
CA LYS A 180 -12.59 13.19 9.59
C LYS A 180 -12.37 12.85 8.11
N ALA A 181 -11.59 11.81 7.82
CA ALA A 181 -11.36 11.36 6.45
C ALA A 181 -12.67 10.95 5.77
N MET A 182 -13.55 10.23 6.48
CA MET A 182 -14.86 9.84 5.94
C MET A 182 -15.73 11.06 5.65
N GLU A 183 -15.75 12.05 6.55
CA GLU A 183 -16.50 13.29 6.34
C GLU A 183 -16.01 14.06 5.11
N GLU A 184 -14.69 14.17 4.93
CA GLU A 184 -14.09 14.82 3.76
C GLU A 184 -14.43 14.09 2.46
N MET A 185 -14.39 12.75 2.44
CA MET A 185 -14.64 11.94 1.25
C MET A 185 -16.07 12.04 0.72
N VAL A 186 -17.05 12.23 1.60
CA VAL A 186 -18.47 12.29 1.24
C VAL A 186 -19.01 13.73 1.22
N LYS A 187 -18.12 14.72 1.32
CA LYS A 187 -18.50 16.12 1.30
C LYS A 187 -19.08 16.49 -0.07
N GLY A 188 -20.33 16.93 -0.08
CA GLY A 188 -21.05 17.29 -1.31
C GLY A 188 -21.78 16.11 -1.98
N GLU A 189 -21.72 14.91 -1.42
CA GLU A 189 -22.42 13.74 -1.91
C GLU A 189 -23.85 13.67 -1.34
N GLU A 190 -24.84 13.46 -2.20
CA GLU A 190 -26.25 13.37 -1.81
C GLU A 190 -26.67 11.93 -1.50
N GLY A 191 -27.67 11.77 -0.63
CA GLY A 191 -28.28 10.47 -0.32
C GLY A 191 -27.33 9.47 0.37
N VAL A 192 -26.23 9.94 0.96
CA VAL A 192 -25.22 9.09 1.59
C VAL A 192 -25.73 8.49 2.90
N LYS A 193 -25.70 7.15 2.98
CA LYS A 193 -25.88 6.40 4.23
C LYS A 193 -24.52 6.03 4.80
N ARG A 194 -24.32 6.25 6.09
CA ARG A 194 -23.08 5.92 6.81
C ARG A 194 -23.31 4.76 7.76
N SER A 195 -22.29 3.93 7.93
CA SER A 195 -22.23 2.88 8.94
C SER A 195 -20.80 2.76 9.46
N ASP A 196 -20.66 2.60 10.76
CA ASP A 196 -19.38 2.39 11.42
C ASP A 196 -19.34 1.02 12.11
N HIS A 197 -18.26 0.29 11.88
CA HIS A 197 -18.00 -0.96 12.55
C HIS A 197 -16.64 -0.90 13.25
N TRP A 198 -16.71 -0.71 14.56
CA TRP A 198 -15.53 -0.76 15.42
C TRP A 198 -15.48 -2.11 16.10
N GLY A 199 -14.44 -2.90 15.83
CA GLY A 199 -14.26 -4.21 16.44
C GLY A 199 -14.38 -4.11 17.96
N ARG A 200 -15.34 -4.84 18.54
CA ARG A 200 -15.34 -5.10 19.99
C ARG A 200 -14.26 -6.14 20.23
N SER A 201 -13.34 -5.85 21.15
CA SER A 201 -12.42 -6.85 21.67
C SER A 201 -13.25 -7.97 22.30
N ARG A 202 -13.51 -9.05 21.56
CA ARG A 202 -14.08 -10.27 22.14
C ARG A 202 -13.02 -10.80 23.10
N LYS A 203 -13.41 -11.24 24.30
CA LYS A 203 -12.49 -11.86 25.28
C LYS A 203 -11.61 -12.90 24.56
N GLY A 204 -10.32 -12.58 24.38
CA GLY A 204 -9.32 -13.43 23.72
C GLY A 204 -8.87 -13.00 22.31
N ALA A 205 -9.62 -12.14 21.61
CA ALA A 205 -9.18 -11.57 20.33
C ALA A 205 -8.37 -10.29 20.61
N ARG A 206 -7.05 -10.37 20.41
CA ARG A 206 -6.16 -9.23 20.59
C ARG A 206 -6.41 -8.19 19.48
N VAL A 207 -6.65 -6.98 19.98
CA VAL A 207 -6.62 -5.63 19.40
C VAL A 207 -7.48 -5.32 18.15
N GLY A 208 -8.33 -4.31 18.33
CA GLY A 208 -9.41 -3.94 17.42
C GLY A 208 -8.99 -2.97 16.33
N GLY A 209 -9.48 -3.21 15.12
CA GLY A 209 -9.53 -2.23 14.04
C GLY A 209 -10.88 -1.52 13.96
N GLY A 210 -11.10 -0.85 12.83
CA GLY A 210 -12.35 -0.19 12.49
C GLY A 210 -12.57 -0.14 11.00
N LEU A 211 -13.84 -0.09 10.61
CA LEU A 211 -14.26 0.15 9.23
C LEU A 211 -15.39 1.17 9.27
N LEU A 212 -15.17 2.31 8.65
CA LEU A 212 -16.22 3.27 8.34
C LEU A 212 -16.61 3.04 6.88
N MET A 213 -17.90 2.99 6.63
CA MET A 213 -18.44 2.87 5.29
C MET A 213 -19.48 3.96 5.06
N ALA A 214 -19.46 4.49 3.85
CA ALA A 214 -20.50 5.35 3.34
C ALA A 214 -20.92 4.88 1.95
N MET A 215 -22.18 5.03 1.59
CA MET A 215 -22.65 4.67 0.26
C MET A 215 -23.89 5.48 -0.15
N ASN A 216 -24.01 5.75 -1.44
CA ASN A 216 -25.25 6.21 -2.08
C ASN A 216 -25.65 5.22 -3.19
N SER A 217 -26.53 5.63 -4.11
CA SER A 217 -26.99 4.76 -5.21
C SER A 217 -25.91 4.49 -6.28
N GLN A 218 -24.84 5.29 -6.31
CA GLN A 218 -23.83 5.27 -7.38
C GLN A 218 -22.46 4.77 -6.88
N ALA A 219 -22.11 5.07 -5.64
CA ALA A 219 -20.77 4.87 -5.12
C ALA A 219 -20.75 4.44 -3.64
N ARG A 220 -19.60 3.87 -3.27
CA ARG A 220 -19.24 3.49 -1.91
C ARG A 220 -17.87 4.08 -1.54
N TRP A 221 -17.74 4.47 -0.28
CA TRP A 221 -16.50 4.93 0.32
C TRP A 221 -16.20 4.09 1.55
N GLU A 222 -14.94 3.78 1.76
CA GLU A 222 -14.47 3.03 2.92
C GLU A 222 -13.31 3.76 3.57
N VAL A 223 -13.31 3.83 4.89
CA VAL A 223 -12.14 4.19 5.68
C VAL A 223 -11.82 3.04 6.60
N ARG A 224 -10.66 2.43 6.42
CA ARG A 224 -10.19 1.25 7.14
C ARG A 224 -9.16 1.67 8.17
N VAL A 225 -9.33 1.21 9.40
CA VAL A 225 -8.37 1.34 10.49
C VAL A 225 -7.84 -0.05 10.80
N GLY A 226 -6.62 -0.31 10.33
CA GLY A 226 -5.86 -1.50 10.66
C GLY A 226 -5.09 -1.30 11.96
N TYR A 227 -4.98 -2.34 12.78
CA TYR A 227 -4.00 -2.40 13.85
C TYR A 227 -2.90 -3.36 13.40
N ASP A 228 -1.70 -2.84 13.21
CA ASP A 228 -0.61 -3.62 12.63
C ASP A 228 0.10 -4.45 13.72
N GLU A 229 -0.44 -5.64 14.04
CA GLU A 229 0.30 -6.69 14.76
C GLU A 229 1.31 -7.39 13.85
N GLU A 230 1.20 -7.20 12.53
CA GLU A 230 2.05 -7.82 11.54
C GLU A 230 3.48 -7.29 11.62
N VAL A 231 3.70 -6.03 12.05
CA VAL A 231 5.06 -5.56 12.39
C VAL A 231 5.68 -6.42 13.48
N MET A 232 4.96 -6.72 14.56
CA MET A 232 5.47 -7.58 15.64
C MET A 232 5.70 -9.02 15.18
N ARG A 233 4.85 -9.54 14.29
CA ARG A 233 5.05 -10.86 13.67
C ARG A 233 6.30 -10.86 12.77
N ARG A 234 6.46 -9.86 11.92
CA ARG A 234 7.59 -9.71 10.97
C ARG A 234 8.91 -9.45 11.69
N VAL A 235 8.92 -8.65 12.75
CA VAL A 235 10.11 -8.42 13.57
C VAL A 235 10.51 -9.71 14.28
N ARG A 236 9.54 -10.50 14.75
CA ARG A 236 9.80 -11.82 15.32
C ARG A 236 10.39 -12.77 14.27
N GLU A 237 9.75 -12.90 13.12
CA GLU A 237 10.22 -13.75 12.01
C GLU A 237 11.62 -13.33 11.52
N GLY A 238 11.89 -12.02 11.44
CA GLY A 238 13.20 -11.48 11.04
C GLY A 238 14.29 -11.67 12.09
N ALA A 239 13.97 -11.52 13.39
CA ALA A 239 14.91 -11.81 14.47
C ALA A 239 15.23 -13.32 14.55
N GLU A 240 14.23 -14.18 14.36
CA GLU A 240 14.41 -15.63 14.28
C GLU A 240 15.30 -16.03 13.11
N MET A 241 15.12 -15.44 11.92
CA MET A 241 15.99 -15.68 10.77
C MET A 241 17.45 -15.24 10.99
N ARG A 242 17.69 -14.22 11.83
CA ARG A 242 19.04 -13.75 12.18
C ARG A 242 19.63 -14.44 13.43
N GLY A 243 18.88 -15.35 14.07
CA GLY A 243 19.30 -16.01 15.31
C GLY A 243 19.34 -15.07 16.54
N GLU A 244 18.69 -13.92 16.47
CA GLU A 244 18.67 -12.91 17.52
C GLU A 244 17.59 -13.26 18.57
N LYS A 245 17.99 -13.50 19.82
CA LYS A 245 17.04 -13.66 20.94
C LYS A 245 16.59 -12.28 21.42
N VAL A 246 15.42 -11.83 20.96
CA VAL A 246 14.83 -10.56 21.42
C VAL A 246 13.87 -10.82 22.58
N ALA A 247 14.16 -10.23 23.74
CA ALA A 247 13.26 -10.22 24.88
C ALA A 247 12.25 -9.07 24.74
N TRP A 248 11.01 -9.39 24.37
CA TRP A 248 9.95 -8.41 24.20
C TRP A 248 9.32 -8.06 25.55
N ARG A 249 9.33 -6.78 25.93
CA ARG A 249 8.47 -6.29 27.02
C ARG A 249 7.07 -6.09 26.44
N VAL A 250 6.09 -6.82 27.00
CA VAL A 250 4.66 -6.71 26.70
C VAL A 250 4.02 -5.69 27.63
#